data_AF-A0A964EC59-F1
#
_entry.id   AF-A0A964EC59-F1
#
_cell.length_a   1.000
_cell.length_b   1.000
_cell.length_c   1.000
_cell.angle_alpha   90.00
_cell.angle_beta   90.00
_cell.angle_gamma   90.00
#
_symmetry.space_group_name_H-M   'P 1'
#
loop_
_entity.id
_entity.type
_entity.pdbx_description
1 polymer ?
#
loop_
_entity_poly.entity_id
_entity_poly.type
_entity_poly.pdbx_seq_one_letter_code
_entity_poly.pdbx_strand_id
1 'polypeptide(L)'
;MSRKDQKAFSLHIVVSVFVTMLLVGTGILGSVYSDDISSKAPFTYITRTAAVYVFWAVLVLSAFLFWAHQWFIQRKRALREQLFIDTISTMPPPNILEMFGETFLRCHGAYSKIFGSPNFSQEDIVKVIQQVLKEYCKLAQHFDRIPGQKSKKYAASIMLYSNIEDIPDDVLDSMDNGLRFAPKESSLNKYQGVLFLRTDLSSTSGADSGVSKDSELVPFSIGIPKKMHVLNKTTGRQLWRVSAGASMAFCQKSTQVYFDGPDLIKWFDEFGDITEEVRVEFVDYFCADDKPPLVGSFVSIPLIRSETDENEVPIGIVNIHSPKPDLLRGNDDSVIMFVNLTRPVRIMLIDLLQELREHEFDGNNFWSVNQ
;
A
#
# COMPACT_ATOMS: atom_id res chain seq x y z
N MET A 1 23.35 22.69 -6.44
CA MET A 1 22.49 23.86 -6.69
C MET A 1 22.62 24.22 -8.17
N SER A 2 21.53 24.15 -8.94
CA SER A 2 21.57 24.36 -10.39
C SER A 2 21.87 25.82 -10.72
N ARG A 3 22.51 26.11 -11.87
CA ARG A 3 22.67 27.49 -12.38
C ARG A 3 21.32 28.23 -12.48
N LYS A 4 20.20 27.50 -12.64
CA LYS A 4 18.85 28.08 -12.60
C LYS A 4 18.47 28.57 -11.20
N ASP A 5 18.81 27.81 -10.16
CA ASP A 5 18.50 28.15 -8.77
C ASP A 5 19.28 29.38 -8.30
N GLN A 6 20.53 29.52 -8.76
CA GLN A 6 21.39 30.65 -8.42
C GLN A 6 20.87 31.96 -9.03
N LYS A 7 20.36 31.92 -10.27
CA LYS A 7 19.70 33.08 -10.92
C LYS A 7 18.37 33.43 -10.27
N ALA A 8 17.60 32.44 -9.84
CA ALA A 8 16.34 32.67 -9.14
C ALA A 8 16.57 33.30 -7.76
N PHE A 9 17.65 32.91 -7.08
CA PHE A 9 18.06 33.47 -5.79
C PHE A 9 18.54 34.92 -5.91
N SER A 10 19.38 35.24 -6.90
CA SER A 10 19.83 36.63 -7.11
C SER A 10 18.67 37.55 -7.48
N LEU A 11 17.73 37.10 -8.31
CA LEU A 11 16.54 37.87 -8.67
C LEU A 11 15.66 38.17 -7.45
N HIS A 12 15.51 37.21 -6.54
CA HIS A 12 14.72 37.37 -5.32
C HIS A 12 15.30 38.43 -4.38
N ILE A 13 16.62 38.47 -4.22
CA ILE A 13 17.30 39.48 -3.41
C ILE A 13 17.08 40.87 -4.01
N VAL A 14 17.27 41.00 -5.33
CA VAL A 14 17.09 42.28 -6.03
C VAL A 14 15.66 42.81 -5.89
N VAL A 15 14.65 41.95 -6.09
CA VAL A 15 13.24 42.35 -5.92
C VAL A 15 12.94 42.75 -4.47
N SER A 16 13.46 42.01 -3.48
CA SER A 16 13.26 42.34 -2.07
C SER A 16 13.85 43.70 -1.72
N VAL A 17 15.10 43.97 -2.15
CA VAL A 17 15.76 45.27 -1.91
C VAL A 17 14.98 46.40 -2.58
N PHE A 18 14.51 46.19 -3.81
CA PHE A 18 13.73 47.18 -4.54
C PHE A 18 12.40 47.50 -3.84
N VAL A 19 11.67 46.50 -3.38
CA VAL A 19 10.42 46.69 -2.62
C VAL A 19 10.67 47.43 -1.31
N THR A 20 11.75 47.08 -0.58
CA THR A 20 12.13 47.80 0.64
C THR A 20 12.46 49.26 0.37
N MET A 21 13.20 49.55 -0.71
CA MET A 21 13.49 50.94 -1.10
C MET A 21 12.22 51.72 -1.48
N LEU A 22 11.28 51.09 -2.20
CA LEU A 22 10.00 51.74 -2.53
C LEU A 22 9.17 52.02 -1.27
N LEU A 23 9.14 51.09 -0.31
CA LEU A 23 8.44 51.29 0.97
C LEU A 23 9.05 52.44 1.77
N VAL A 24 10.38 52.52 1.85
CA VAL A 24 11.08 53.62 2.50
C VAL A 24 10.80 54.94 1.79
N GLY A 25 10.89 54.98 0.46
CA GLY A 25 10.57 56.16 -0.35
C GLY A 25 9.12 56.62 -0.17
N THR A 26 8.18 55.68 -0.12
CA THR A 26 6.76 55.96 0.17
C THR A 26 6.60 56.54 1.58
N GLY A 27 7.30 55.99 2.58
CA GLY A 27 7.29 56.52 3.95
C GLY A 27 7.82 57.96 4.03
N ILE A 28 8.92 58.26 3.33
CA ILE A 28 9.48 59.61 3.26
C ILE A 28 8.50 60.57 2.58
N LEU A 29 7.92 60.19 1.44
CA LEU A 29 6.93 61.02 0.74
C LEU A 29 5.67 61.23 1.59
N GLY A 30 5.21 60.19 2.28
CA GLY A 30 4.09 60.29 3.22
C GLY A 30 4.38 61.25 4.37
N SER A 31 5.63 61.28 4.87
CA SER A 31 6.05 62.19 5.93
C SER A 31 6.17 63.64 5.44
N VAL A 32 6.68 63.88 4.22
CA VAL A 32 6.88 65.23 3.68
C VAL A 32 5.55 65.87 3.25
N TYR A 33 4.62 65.06 2.73
CA TYR A 33 3.33 65.52 2.20
C TYR A 33 2.14 65.11 3.06
N SER A 34 2.35 64.91 4.37
CA SER A 34 1.34 64.40 5.31
C SER A 34 0.04 65.23 5.31
N ASP A 35 0.16 66.56 5.25
CA ASP A 35 -0.99 67.47 5.29
C ASP A 35 -1.82 67.42 3.98
N ASP A 36 -1.15 67.24 2.85
CA ASP A 36 -1.79 67.11 1.54
C ASP A 36 -2.45 65.73 1.34
N ILE A 37 -1.87 64.69 1.94
CA ILE A 37 -2.35 63.30 1.83
C ILE A 37 -3.51 63.05 2.82
N SER A 38 -3.41 63.52 4.07
CA SER A 38 -4.41 63.29 5.11
C SER A 38 -5.73 64.02 4.85
N SER A 39 -5.68 65.19 4.21
CA SER A 39 -6.86 66.00 3.89
C SER A 39 -7.63 65.52 2.65
N LYS A 40 -7.07 64.59 1.86
CA LYS A 40 -7.63 64.15 0.57
C LYS A 40 -7.70 62.62 0.48
N ALA A 41 -8.88 62.06 0.78
CA ALA A 41 -9.18 60.65 0.53
C ALA A 41 -8.91 60.26 -0.95
N PRO A 42 -8.54 59.01 -1.25
CA PRO A 42 -7.98 58.60 -2.56
C PRO A 42 -8.91 58.80 -3.77
N PHE A 43 -10.17 59.23 -3.61
CA PHE A 43 -11.13 59.37 -4.72
C PHE A 43 -11.92 60.71 -4.80
N THR A 44 -11.51 61.79 -4.12
CA THR A 44 -12.13 63.11 -4.33
C THR A 44 -11.49 63.90 -5.50
N TYR A 45 -12.33 64.40 -6.41
CA TYR A 45 -11.99 64.88 -7.76
C TYR A 45 -11.47 66.32 -7.87
N ILE A 46 -11.20 67.02 -6.76
CA ILE A 46 -10.93 68.47 -6.81
C ILE A 46 -9.44 68.76 -6.58
N THR A 47 -8.77 69.17 -7.65
CA THR A 47 -7.39 69.72 -7.74
C THR A 47 -6.33 68.94 -6.97
N ARG A 48 -5.75 67.92 -7.62
CA ARG A 48 -4.58 67.19 -7.10
C ARG A 48 -3.29 67.68 -7.72
N THR A 49 -2.30 67.90 -6.88
CA THR A 49 -0.89 68.05 -7.28
C THR A 49 -0.37 66.70 -7.79
N ALA A 50 0.51 66.71 -8.79
CA ALA A 50 1.09 65.48 -9.38
C ALA A 50 1.73 64.57 -8.31
N ALA A 51 2.26 65.15 -7.22
CA ALA A 51 2.84 64.43 -6.10
C ALA A 51 1.88 63.42 -5.44
N VAL A 52 0.59 63.75 -5.30
CA VAL A 52 -0.40 62.86 -4.68
C VAL A 52 -0.66 61.63 -5.55
N TYR A 53 -0.70 61.78 -6.88
CA TYR A 53 -0.84 60.65 -7.80
C TYR A 53 0.38 59.74 -7.77
N VAL A 54 1.58 60.32 -7.73
CA VAL A 54 2.83 59.55 -7.64
C VAL A 54 2.88 58.77 -6.32
N PHE A 55 2.52 59.39 -5.19
CA PHE A 55 2.47 58.71 -3.90
C PHE A 55 1.54 57.48 -3.93
N TRP A 56 0.29 57.66 -4.36
CA TRP A 56 -0.67 56.55 -4.41
C TRP A 56 -0.27 55.47 -5.42
N ALA A 57 0.30 55.83 -6.57
CA ALA A 57 0.81 54.87 -7.54
C ALA A 57 1.97 54.03 -6.96
N VAL A 58 2.92 54.67 -6.28
CA VAL A 58 4.05 53.98 -5.65
C VAL A 58 3.58 53.12 -4.47
N LEU A 59 2.61 53.58 -3.68
CA LEU A 59 2.02 52.82 -2.57
C LEU A 59 1.30 51.56 -3.08
N VAL A 60 0.45 51.70 -4.10
CA VAL A 60 -0.25 50.56 -4.72
C VAL A 60 0.73 49.57 -5.35
N LEU A 61 1.73 50.07 -6.08
CA LEU A 61 2.77 49.23 -6.66
C LEU A 61 3.56 48.47 -5.57
N SER A 62 3.92 49.15 -4.48
CA SER A 62 4.64 48.55 -3.35
C SER A 62 3.79 47.49 -2.66
N ALA A 63 2.50 47.76 -2.42
CA ALA A 63 1.57 46.81 -1.84
C ALA A 63 1.38 45.58 -2.75
N PHE A 64 1.25 45.78 -4.06
CA PHE A 64 1.15 44.69 -5.03
C PHE A 64 2.42 43.83 -5.07
N LEU A 65 3.61 44.45 -5.14
CA LEU A 65 4.87 43.72 -5.14
C LEU A 65 5.10 42.96 -3.82
N PHE A 66 4.74 43.56 -2.69
CA PHE A 66 4.78 42.88 -1.40
C PHE A 66 3.85 41.68 -1.35
N TRP A 67 2.60 41.83 -1.81
CA TRP A 67 1.64 40.73 -1.89
C TRP A 67 2.14 39.60 -2.80
N ALA A 68 2.64 39.93 -4.00
CA ALA A 68 3.19 38.95 -4.93
C ALA A 68 4.41 38.21 -4.35
N HIS A 69 5.26 38.92 -3.60
CA HIS A 69 6.39 38.34 -2.89
C HIS A 69 5.94 37.38 -1.77
N GLN A 70 4.97 37.78 -0.95
CA GLN A 70 4.39 36.93 0.10
C GLN A 70 3.76 35.68 -0.51
N TRP A 71 2.97 35.81 -1.58
CA TRP A 71 2.37 34.69 -2.29
C TRP A 71 3.43 33.72 -2.83
N PHE A 72 4.52 34.24 -3.41
CA PHE A 72 5.61 33.41 -3.90
C PHE A 72 6.35 32.67 -2.77
N ILE A 73 6.59 33.33 -1.64
CA ILE A 73 7.18 32.70 -0.45
C ILE A 73 6.27 31.60 0.10
N GLN A 74 4.97 31.88 0.23
CA GLN A 74 3.98 30.90 0.71
C GLN A 74 3.95 29.67 -0.22
N ARG A 75 3.91 29.88 -1.54
CA ARG A 75 3.95 28.79 -2.52
C ARG A 75 5.24 27.97 -2.42
N LYS A 76 6.40 28.61 -2.21
CA LYS A 76 7.68 27.91 -2.00
C LYS A 76 7.72 27.14 -0.68
N ARG A 77 7.13 27.69 0.39
CA ARG A 77 7.03 27.00 1.69
C ARG A 77 6.15 25.76 1.55
N ALA A 78 4.97 25.89 0.96
CA ALA A 78 4.08 24.77 0.69
C ALA A 78 4.75 23.66 -0.14
N LEU A 79 5.49 24.03 -1.20
CA LEU A 79 6.24 23.05 -2.00
C LEU A 79 7.36 22.37 -1.21
N ARG A 80 8.12 23.12 -0.40
CA ARG A 80 9.18 22.51 0.44
C ARG A 80 8.59 21.62 1.52
N GLU A 81 7.46 22.01 2.10
CA GLU A 81 6.75 21.22 3.09
C GLU A 81 6.24 19.92 2.46
N GLN A 82 5.65 19.97 1.26
CA GLN A 82 5.32 18.77 0.50
C GLN A 82 6.54 17.90 0.21
N LEU A 83 7.62 18.46 -0.35
CA LEU A 83 8.85 17.71 -0.61
C LEU A 83 9.45 17.10 0.67
N PHE A 84 9.36 17.80 1.79
CA PHE A 84 9.83 17.30 3.07
C PHE A 84 8.95 16.16 3.58
N ILE A 85 7.63 16.27 3.46
CA ILE A 85 6.68 15.19 3.74
C ILE A 85 6.97 13.98 2.86
N ASP A 86 7.18 14.18 1.55
CA ASP A 86 7.51 13.12 0.59
C ASP A 86 8.88 12.47 0.89
N THR A 87 9.85 13.28 1.32
CA THR A 87 11.18 12.77 1.71
C THR A 87 11.10 11.99 3.02
N ILE A 88 10.27 12.42 3.97
CA ILE A 88 10.05 11.70 5.22
C ILE A 88 9.28 10.40 4.97
N SER A 89 8.26 10.42 4.11
CA SER A 89 7.44 9.25 3.83
C SER A 89 8.25 8.12 3.17
N THR A 90 9.27 8.49 2.37
CA THR A 90 10.21 7.57 1.72
C THR A 90 11.35 7.09 2.62
N MET A 91 11.53 7.65 3.82
CA MET A 91 12.51 7.13 4.77
C MET A 91 11.99 5.88 5.48
N PRO A 92 12.81 4.82 5.63
CA PRO A 92 12.43 3.67 6.43
C PRO A 92 12.10 4.11 7.87
N PRO A 93 11.17 3.41 8.56
CA PRO A 93 10.91 3.68 9.97
C PRO A 93 12.19 3.63 10.81
N PRO A 94 12.30 4.46 11.87
CA PRO A 94 13.44 4.38 12.77
C PRO A 94 13.54 2.97 13.36
N ASN A 95 14.77 2.47 13.52
CA ASN A 95 15.09 1.15 14.06
C ASN A 95 14.50 -0.04 13.28
N ILE A 96 14.01 0.14 12.05
CA ILE A 96 13.41 -0.97 11.29
C ILE A 96 14.41 -2.11 11.02
N LEU A 97 15.69 -1.79 10.84
CA LEU A 97 16.73 -2.80 10.59
C LEU A 97 17.06 -3.62 11.84
N GLU A 98 17.05 -2.99 13.01
CA GLU A 98 17.22 -3.67 14.30
C GLU A 98 16.04 -4.61 14.56
N MET A 99 14.82 -4.10 14.40
CA MET A 99 13.58 -4.88 14.50
C MET A 99 13.56 -6.04 13.50
N PHE A 100 13.98 -5.79 12.25
CA PHE A 100 14.10 -6.84 11.24
C PHE A 100 15.12 -7.90 11.68
N GLY A 101 16.29 -7.50 12.19
CA GLY A 101 17.30 -8.43 12.69
C GLY A 101 16.75 -9.34 13.80
N GLU A 102 16.04 -8.77 14.77
CA GLU A 102 15.38 -9.54 15.84
C GLU A 102 14.29 -10.48 15.31
N THR A 103 13.45 -9.99 14.39
CA THR A 103 12.42 -10.79 13.73
C THR A 103 13.04 -11.94 12.92
N PHE A 104 14.08 -11.66 12.13
CA PHE A 104 14.78 -12.66 11.34
C PHE A 104 15.41 -13.73 12.23
N LEU A 105 16.09 -13.36 13.32
CA LEU A 105 16.68 -14.32 14.26
C LEU A 105 15.62 -15.23 14.90
N ARG A 106 14.44 -14.69 15.23
CA ARG A 106 13.31 -15.49 15.75
C ARG A 106 12.75 -16.44 14.70
N CYS A 107 12.56 -15.99 13.46
CA CYS A 107 12.12 -16.84 12.35
C CYS A 107 13.16 -17.94 12.07
N HIS A 108 14.43 -17.57 11.92
CA HIS A 108 15.52 -18.50 11.66
C HIS A 108 15.68 -19.52 12.79
N GLY A 109 15.58 -19.10 14.05
CA GLY A 109 15.67 -20.01 15.19
C GLY A 109 14.50 -21.00 15.28
N ALA A 110 13.32 -20.65 14.77
CA ALA A 110 12.19 -21.58 14.64
C ALA A 110 12.38 -22.51 13.43
N TYR A 111 12.76 -21.95 12.28
CA TYR A 111 13.09 -22.66 11.05
C TYR A 111 14.18 -23.74 11.28
N SER A 112 15.28 -23.38 11.94
CA SER A 112 16.41 -24.29 12.20
C SER A 112 16.05 -25.46 13.11
N LYS A 113 14.96 -25.37 13.88
CA LYS A 113 14.47 -26.50 14.69
C LYS A 113 13.82 -27.58 13.84
N ILE A 114 13.16 -27.21 12.75
CA ILE A 114 12.59 -28.15 11.78
C ILE A 114 13.74 -28.82 11.03
N PHE A 115 14.51 -28.04 10.27
CA PHE A 115 15.56 -28.58 9.41
C PHE A 115 16.80 -29.14 10.16
N GLY A 116 16.94 -28.85 11.45
CA GLY A 116 18.02 -29.37 12.29
C GLY A 116 17.63 -30.58 13.14
N SER A 117 16.34 -30.93 13.23
CA SER A 117 15.87 -32.08 14.03
C SER A 117 15.52 -33.24 13.10
N PRO A 118 15.93 -34.49 13.42
CA PRO A 118 15.65 -35.64 12.57
C PRO A 118 14.18 -36.09 12.61
N ASN A 119 13.42 -35.67 13.63
CA ASN A 119 12.01 -36.04 13.82
C ASN A 119 11.22 -34.78 14.18
N PHE A 120 10.41 -34.29 13.24
CA PHE A 120 9.40 -33.27 13.48
C PHE A 120 8.06 -33.75 12.91
N SER A 121 6.96 -33.26 13.49
CA SER A 121 5.61 -33.55 13.00
C SER A 121 5.13 -32.47 12.04
N GLN A 122 4.10 -32.79 11.24
CA GLN A 122 3.40 -31.82 10.40
C GLN A 122 2.91 -30.61 11.23
N GLU A 123 2.40 -30.85 12.44
CA GLU A 123 1.96 -29.79 13.34
C GLU A 123 3.09 -28.84 13.74
N ASP A 124 4.32 -29.35 13.88
CA ASP A 124 5.48 -28.53 14.22
C ASP A 124 5.82 -27.58 13.07
N ILE A 125 5.76 -28.07 11.82
CA ILE A 125 5.96 -27.24 10.63
C ILE A 125 4.89 -26.15 10.57
N VAL A 126 3.62 -26.50 10.76
CA VAL A 126 2.50 -25.54 10.79
C VAL A 126 2.71 -24.48 11.87
N LYS A 127 3.09 -24.87 13.09
CA LYS A 127 3.39 -23.91 14.18
C LYS A 127 4.54 -22.98 13.82
N VAL A 128 5.58 -23.47 13.13
CA VAL A 128 6.70 -22.65 12.68
C VAL A 128 6.26 -21.69 11.57
N ILE A 129 5.45 -22.13 10.61
CA ILE A 129 4.84 -21.25 9.59
C ILE A 129 4.02 -20.15 10.25
N GLN A 130 3.12 -20.49 11.17
CA GLN A 130 2.31 -19.51 11.90
C GLN A 130 3.20 -18.53 12.69
N GLN A 131 4.28 -18.99 13.30
CA GLN A 131 5.25 -18.12 13.97
C GLN A 131 5.93 -17.16 12.99
N VAL A 132 6.34 -17.62 11.81
CA VAL A 132 6.92 -16.78 10.75
C VAL A 132 5.91 -15.72 10.29
N LEU A 133 4.65 -16.11 10.03
CA LEU A 133 3.57 -15.19 9.66
C LEU A 133 3.28 -14.16 10.75
N LYS A 134 3.31 -14.57 12.03
CA LYS A 134 3.15 -13.67 13.17
C LYS A 134 4.24 -12.60 13.19
N GLU A 135 5.49 -12.99 12.94
CA GLU A 135 6.60 -12.04 12.89
C GLU A 135 6.52 -11.12 11.65
N TYR A 136 6.00 -11.61 10.52
CA TYR A 136 5.61 -10.78 9.36
C TYR A 136 4.61 -9.69 9.75
N CYS A 137 3.54 -10.07 10.45
CA CYS A 137 2.52 -9.13 10.92
C CYS A 137 3.10 -8.09 11.89
N LYS A 138 3.96 -8.50 12.82
CA LYS A 138 4.63 -7.57 13.75
C LYS A 138 5.54 -6.60 13.03
N LEU A 139 6.29 -7.07 12.03
CA LEU A 139 7.17 -6.20 11.26
C LEU A 139 6.35 -5.19 10.45
N ALA A 140 5.25 -5.61 9.81
CA ALA A 140 4.33 -4.71 9.12
C ALA A 140 3.71 -3.68 10.08
N GLN A 141 3.29 -4.12 11.27
CA GLN A 141 2.78 -3.25 12.33
C GLN A 141 3.81 -2.21 12.78
N HIS A 142 5.08 -2.61 12.87
CA HIS A 142 6.17 -1.70 13.22
C HIS A 142 6.47 -0.71 12.09
N PHE A 143 6.36 -1.17 10.84
CA PHE A 143 6.51 -0.32 9.66
C PHE A 143 5.49 0.83 9.63
N ASP A 144 4.27 0.53 10.08
CA ASP A 144 3.15 1.47 10.19
C ASP A 144 3.10 2.29 11.48
N ARG A 145 4.05 2.09 12.39
CA ARG A 145 3.97 2.71 13.72
C ARG A 145 4.19 4.21 13.64
N ILE A 146 3.12 4.97 13.90
CA ILE A 146 3.16 6.41 14.12
C ILE A 146 3.19 6.66 15.65
N PRO A 147 4.18 7.42 16.17
CA PRO A 147 4.23 7.77 17.58
C PRO A 147 2.92 8.40 18.06
N GLY A 148 2.34 7.87 19.14
CA GLY A 148 1.08 8.37 19.73
C GLY A 148 -0.21 7.74 19.18
N GLN A 149 -0.14 6.93 18.11
CA GLN A 149 -1.30 6.22 17.59
C GLN A 149 -1.41 4.80 18.14
N LYS A 150 -2.64 4.31 18.38
CA LYS A 150 -2.90 2.89 18.70
C LYS A 150 -2.42 2.02 17.54
N SER A 151 -1.64 0.98 17.86
CA SER A 151 -1.11 0.04 16.88
C SER A 151 -2.23 -0.62 16.07
N LYS A 152 -2.09 -0.67 14.74
CA LYS A 152 -3.04 -1.38 13.87
C LYS A 152 -2.93 -2.89 14.11
N LYS A 153 -4.05 -3.63 14.05
CA LYS A 153 -4.05 -5.10 14.05
C LYS A 153 -3.65 -5.55 12.65
N TYR A 154 -2.70 -6.47 12.56
CA TYR A 154 -2.31 -7.11 11.32
C TYR A 154 -2.61 -8.60 11.39
N ALA A 155 -2.97 -9.17 10.25
CA ALA A 155 -3.11 -10.60 10.07
C ALA A 155 -2.43 -11.01 8.76
N ALA A 156 -1.93 -12.23 8.73
CA ALA A 156 -1.30 -12.82 7.57
C ALA A 156 -1.82 -14.23 7.35
N SER A 157 -2.00 -14.60 6.09
CA SER A 157 -2.49 -15.91 5.70
C SER A 157 -1.85 -16.36 4.40
N ILE A 158 -1.87 -17.66 4.17
CA ILE A 158 -1.31 -18.27 2.96
C ILE A 158 -2.43 -18.88 2.13
N MET A 159 -2.45 -18.51 0.85
CA MET A 159 -3.22 -19.21 -0.16
C MET A 159 -2.28 -20.12 -0.94
N LEU A 160 -2.49 -21.42 -0.91
CA LEU A 160 -1.68 -22.39 -1.65
C LEU A 160 -2.24 -22.60 -3.05
N TYR A 161 -1.35 -22.71 -4.03
CA TYR A 161 -1.73 -23.03 -5.39
C TYR A 161 -1.75 -24.55 -5.61
N SER A 162 -2.77 -25.03 -6.32
CA SER A 162 -2.82 -26.40 -6.83
C SER A 162 -3.37 -26.40 -8.25
N ASN A 163 -2.78 -27.21 -9.13
CA ASN A 163 -3.33 -27.46 -10.44
C ASN A 163 -4.59 -28.33 -10.26
N ILE A 164 -5.68 -28.00 -10.96
CA ILE A 164 -6.95 -28.74 -10.87
C ILE A 164 -6.73 -30.23 -11.19
N GLU A 165 -5.82 -30.54 -12.11
CA GLU A 165 -5.51 -31.91 -12.53
C GLU A 165 -4.89 -32.77 -11.41
N ASP A 166 -4.33 -32.15 -10.37
CA ASP A 166 -3.69 -32.83 -9.24
C ASP A 166 -4.64 -33.02 -8.04
N ILE A 167 -5.87 -32.50 -8.11
CA ILE A 167 -6.83 -32.48 -6.99
C ILE A 167 -7.83 -33.64 -7.15
N PRO A 168 -8.00 -34.49 -6.11
CA PRO A 168 -9.06 -35.50 -6.10
C PRO A 168 -10.46 -34.88 -6.20
N ASP A 169 -11.38 -35.56 -6.91
CA ASP A 169 -12.73 -35.05 -7.18
C ASP A 169 -13.52 -34.69 -5.91
N ASP A 170 -13.39 -35.48 -4.84
CA ASP A 170 -14.08 -35.26 -3.56
C ASP A 170 -13.62 -33.97 -2.86
N VAL A 171 -12.34 -33.66 -3.01
CA VAL A 171 -11.73 -32.45 -2.46
C VAL A 171 -12.07 -31.25 -3.33
N LEU A 172 -12.05 -31.45 -4.66
CA LEU A 172 -12.41 -30.43 -5.63
C LEU A 172 -13.85 -29.95 -5.41
N ASP A 173 -14.80 -30.85 -5.16
CA ASP A 173 -16.19 -30.51 -4.83
C ASP A 173 -16.29 -29.65 -3.55
N SER A 174 -15.50 -29.98 -2.52
CA SER A 174 -15.43 -29.19 -1.29
C SER A 174 -14.85 -27.78 -1.55
N MET A 175 -13.81 -27.69 -2.38
CA MET A 175 -13.23 -26.41 -2.80
C MET A 175 -14.17 -25.59 -3.68
N ASP A 176 -14.98 -26.24 -4.53
CA ASP A 176 -15.96 -25.59 -5.42
C ASP A 176 -17.09 -24.95 -4.60
N ASN A 177 -17.52 -25.62 -3.52
CA ASN A 177 -18.47 -25.04 -2.55
C ASN A 177 -17.93 -23.79 -1.84
N GLY A 178 -16.60 -23.71 -1.68
CA GLY A 178 -15.89 -22.56 -1.12
C GLY A 178 -15.41 -21.55 -2.15
N LEU A 179 -15.78 -21.68 -3.43
CA LEU A 179 -15.31 -20.81 -4.51
C LEU A 179 -15.86 -19.39 -4.35
N ARG A 180 -14.94 -18.42 -4.30
CA ARG A 180 -15.22 -16.99 -4.17
C ARG A 180 -14.83 -16.25 -5.43
N PHE A 181 -15.51 -15.12 -5.66
CA PHE A 181 -15.21 -14.17 -6.73
C PHE A 181 -15.27 -14.77 -8.14
N ALA A 182 -16.20 -15.70 -8.34
CA ALA A 182 -16.42 -16.40 -9.59
C ALA A 182 -17.91 -16.40 -9.94
N PRO A 183 -18.30 -16.43 -11.24
CA PRO A 183 -19.70 -16.52 -11.61
C PRO A 183 -20.36 -17.77 -11.00
N LYS A 184 -21.61 -17.69 -10.55
CA LYS A 184 -22.31 -18.78 -9.85
C LYS A 184 -22.43 -20.09 -10.64
N GLU A 185 -22.39 -20.00 -11.98
CA GLU A 185 -22.45 -21.15 -12.90
C GLU A 185 -21.05 -21.67 -13.28
N SER A 186 -20.00 -21.07 -12.73
CA SER A 186 -18.63 -21.55 -12.91
C SER A 186 -18.31 -22.62 -11.88
N SER A 187 -17.56 -23.63 -12.32
CA SER A 187 -17.03 -24.68 -11.47
C SER A 187 -15.51 -24.68 -11.67
N LEU A 188 -14.77 -25.08 -10.63
CA LEU A 188 -13.31 -25.15 -10.60
C LEU A 188 -12.72 -25.94 -11.78
N ASN A 189 -13.45 -26.93 -12.31
CA ASN A 189 -13.10 -27.69 -13.52
C ASN A 189 -12.80 -26.83 -14.77
N LYS A 190 -13.32 -25.59 -14.82
CA LYS A 190 -13.09 -24.66 -15.94
C LYS A 190 -11.78 -23.88 -15.81
N TYR A 191 -11.13 -23.93 -14.65
CA TYR A 191 -9.93 -23.17 -14.33
C TYR A 191 -8.65 -23.98 -14.63
N GLN A 192 -7.49 -23.32 -14.61
CA GLN A 192 -6.18 -23.98 -14.70
C GLN A 192 -5.74 -24.52 -13.35
N GLY A 193 -6.04 -23.78 -12.29
CA GLY A 193 -5.70 -24.14 -10.92
C GLY A 193 -6.55 -23.36 -9.96
N VAL A 194 -6.28 -23.55 -8.68
CA VAL A 194 -7.00 -22.91 -7.58
C VAL A 194 -6.00 -22.40 -6.56
N LEU A 195 -6.28 -21.22 -6.01
CA LEU A 195 -5.67 -20.70 -4.80
C LEU A 195 -6.60 -21.03 -3.63
N PHE A 196 -6.15 -21.86 -2.71
CA PHE A 196 -6.93 -22.26 -1.54
C PHE A 196 -6.40 -21.63 -0.27
N LEU A 197 -7.25 -20.90 0.46
CA LEU A 197 -6.90 -20.28 1.73
C LEU A 197 -6.88 -21.34 2.85
N ARG A 198 -5.68 -21.64 3.33
CA ARG A 198 -5.47 -22.52 4.49
C ARG A 198 -5.49 -21.72 5.78
N THR A 199 -6.54 -21.91 6.59
CA THR A 199 -6.72 -21.16 7.84
C THR A 199 -5.76 -21.59 8.95
N ASP A 200 -5.28 -22.83 8.91
CA ASP A 200 -4.19 -23.30 9.77
C ASP A 200 -2.85 -22.61 9.43
N LEU A 201 -2.68 -22.12 8.21
CA LEU A 201 -1.53 -21.32 7.77
C LEU A 201 -1.81 -19.81 7.87
N SER A 202 -2.36 -19.38 9.00
CA SER A 202 -2.64 -17.97 9.28
C SER A 202 -2.14 -17.55 10.67
N SER A 203 -1.91 -16.25 10.86
CA SER A 203 -1.60 -15.69 12.18
C SER A 203 -1.91 -14.20 12.28
N THR A 204 -2.00 -13.69 13.51
CA THR A 204 -2.30 -12.28 13.80
C THR A 204 -1.26 -11.64 14.72
N SER A 205 -1.07 -10.33 14.61
CA SER A 205 -0.14 -9.57 15.47
C SER A 205 -0.62 -9.45 16.92
N GLY A 206 -1.91 -9.66 17.19
CA GLY A 206 -2.56 -9.40 18.47
C GLY A 206 -2.65 -10.58 19.44
N ALA A 207 -2.17 -11.77 19.06
CA ALA A 207 -2.15 -12.92 19.96
C ALA A 207 -1.07 -12.73 21.05
N ASP A 208 -1.45 -12.17 22.20
CA ASP A 208 -0.56 -11.83 23.32
C ASP A 208 0.10 -13.05 23.98
N SER A 209 -0.45 -14.26 23.80
CA SER A 209 0.15 -15.49 24.31
C SER A 209 0.09 -16.61 23.27
N GLY A 210 1.25 -16.92 22.69
CA GLY A 210 1.43 -18.07 21.80
C GLY A 210 1.18 -17.81 20.31
N VAL A 211 1.40 -18.86 19.54
CA VAL A 211 1.16 -18.92 18.10
C VAL A 211 -0.25 -19.48 17.92
N SER A 212 -1.15 -18.68 17.36
CA SER A 212 -2.53 -19.09 17.10
C SER A 212 -2.92 -18.70 15.68
N LYS A 213 -3.77 -19.54 15.08
CA LYS A 213 -4.44 -19.23 13.82
C LYS A 213 -5.38 -18.04 13.97
N ASP A 214 -5.68 -17.37 12.87
CA ASP A 214 -6.70 -16.34 12.84
C ASP A 214 -8.09 -16.99 12.90
N SER A 215 -8.82 -16.76 14.00
CA SER A 215 -10.17 -17.29 14.21
C SER A 215 -11.24 -16.60 13.38
N GLU A 216 -10.93 -15.42 12.81
CA GLU A 216 -11.87 -14.65 11.98
C GLU A 216 -11.84 -15.10 10.51
N LEU A 217 -10.80 -15.84 10.10
CA LEU A 217 -10.67 -16.35 8.73
C LEU A 217 -11.48 -17.64 8.52
N VAL A 218 -12.20 -17.66 7.40
CA VAL A 218 -12.95 -18.81 6.91
C VAL A 218 -12.21 -19.36 5.68
N PRO A 219 -12.06 -20.68 5.51
CA PRO A 219 -11.44 -21.24 4.32
C PRO A 219 -12.29 -20.93 3.08
N PHE A 220 -11.63 -20.58 1.98
CA PHE A 220 -12.26 -20.38 0.69
C PHE A 220 -11.25 -20.56 -0.45
N SER A 221 -11.75 -20.65 -1.68
CA SER A 221 -10.94 -20.88 -2.86
C SER A 221 -11.13 -19.75 -3.90
N ILE A 222 -10.10 -19.48 -4.69
CA ILE A 222 -10.15 -18.55 -5.83
C ILE A 222 -9.62 -19.29 -7.07
N GLY A 223 -10.40 -19.33 -8.14
CA GLY A 223 -10.00 -19.97 -9.40
C GLY A 223 -8.94 -19.16 -10.15
N ILE A 224 -7.94 -19.83 -10.71
CA ILE A 224 -6.93 -19.26 -11.61
C ILE A 224 -7.30 -19.63 -13.06
N PRO A 225 -7.72 -18.68 -13.91
CA PRO A 225 -8.23 -18.98 -15.23
C PRO A 225 -7.09 -19.36 -16.20
N LYS A 226 -7.39 -20.25 -17.16
CA LYS A 226 -6.48 -20.62 -18.25
C LYS A 226 -6.07 -19.43 -19.13
N LYS A 227 -6.92 -18.39 -19.20
CA LYS A 227 -6.66 -17.14 -19.90
C LYS A 227 -6.89 -15.98 -18.95
N MET A 228 -5.81 -15.28 -18.61
CA MET A 228 -5.82 -14.18 -17.63
C MET A 228 -6.44 -12.89 -18.17
N HIS A 229 -6.42 -12.72 -19.49
CA HIS A 229 -6.88 -11.49 -20.15
C HIS A 229 -7.86 -11.76 -21.28
N VAL A 230 -8.69 -10.75 -21.55
CA VAL A 230 -9.46 -10.62 -22.79
C VAL A 230 -9.29 -9.25 -23.39
N LEU A 231 -9.43 -9.17 -24.72
CA LEU A 231 -9.51 -7.89 -25.40
C LEU A 231 -10.96 -7.41 -25.40
N ASN A 232 -11.23 -6.27 -24.79
CA ASN A 232 -12.51 -5.57 -24.94
C ASN A 232 -12.62 -5.07 -26.38
N LYS A 233 -13.56 -5.65 -27.15
CA LYS A 233 -13.74 -5.33 -28.56
C LYS A 233 -14.17 -3.88 -28.82
N THR A 234 -14.84 -3.25 -27.85
CA THR A 234 -15.38 -1.90 -27.99
C THR A 234 -14.31 -0.84 -27.69
N THR A 235 -13.52 -1.04 -26.64
CA THR A 235 -12.52 -0.06 -26.19
C THR A 235 -11.10 -0.37 -26.67
N GLY A 236 -10.86 -1.60 -27.16
CA GLY A 236 -9.53 -2.09 -27.52
C GLY A 236 -8.61 -2.33 -26.32
N ARG A 237 -9.10 -2.20 -25.08
CA ARG A 237 -8.31 -2.40 -23.85
C ARG A 237 -8.27 -3.87 -23.45
N GLN A 238 -7.17 -4.30 -22.83
CA GLN A 238 -7.11 -5.61 -22.18
C GLN A 238 -7.79 -5.53 -20.82
N LEU A 239 -8.70 -6.46 -20.55
CA LEU A 239 -9.37 -6.63 -19.28
C LEU A 239 -8.91 -7.92 -18.59
N TRP A 240 -8.87 -7.89 -17.27
CA TRP A 240 -8.41 -8.99 -16.42
C TRP A 240 -9.57 -9.89 -16.01
N ARG A 241 -9.40 -11.20 -16.18
CA ARG A 241 -10.36 -12.22 -15.71
C ARG A 241 -10.10 -12.72 -14.30
N VAL A 242 -9.08 -12.17 -13.65
CA VAL A 242 -8.72 -12.48 -12.28
C VAL A 242 -9.11 -11.33 -11.39
N SER A 243 -9.50 -11.66 -10.16
CA SER A 243 -9.73 -10.65 -9.14
C SER A 243 -8.43 -9.94 -8.76
N ALA A 244 -8.56 -8.68 -8.37
CA ALA A 244 -7.47 -7.96 -7.74
C ALA A 244 -6.99 -8.66 -6.45
N GLY A 245 -5.71 -8.51 -6.14
CA GLY A 245 -5.09 -9.12 -4.95
C GLY A 245 -4.39 -10.44 -5.25
N ALA A 246 -4.76 -11.52 -4.55
CA ALA A 246 -4.00 -12.77 -4.55
C ALA A 246 -3.92 -13.45 -5.93
N SER A 247 -5.05 -13.57 -6.64
CA SER A 247 -5.08 -14.19 -7.98
C SER A 247 -4.33 -13.36 -9.01
N MET A 248 -4.44 -12.03 -8.97
CA MET A 248 -3.63 -11.13 -9.80
C MET A 248 -2.13 -11.19 -9.46
N ALA A 249 -1.76 -11.19 -8.17
CA ALA A 249 -0.38 -11.32 -7.73
C ALA A 249 0.25 -12.65 -8.19
N PHE A 250 -0.55 -13.72 -8.18
CA PHE A 250 -0.17 -15.02 -8.71
C PHE A 250 0.10 -14.97 -10.21
N CYS A 251 -0.85 -14.45 -10.97
CA CYS A 251 -0.78 -14.38 -12.43
C CYS A 251 0.35 -13.46 -12.93
N GLN A 252 0.55 -12.31 -12.28
CA GLN A 252 1.58 -11.35 -12.65
C GLN A 252 2.96 -11.67 -12.06
N LYS A 253 3.05 -12.62 -11.13
CA LYS A 253 4.27 -12.92 -10.37
C LYS A 253 4.86 -11.68 -9.70
N SER A 254 4.00 -10.76 -9.29
CA SER A 254 4.37 -9.46 -8.72
C SER A 254 3.52 -9.18 -7.47
N THR A 255 4.06 -8.37 -6.57
CA THR A 255 3.29 -7.93 -5.39
C THR A 255 2.13 -7.04 -5.82
N GLN A 256 0.95 -7.30 -5.28
CA GLN A 256 -0.23 -6.45 -5.43
C GLN A 256 -0.59 -5.82 -4.09
N VAL A 257 -0.99 -4.56 -4.08
CA VAL A 257 -1.37 -3.83 -2.87
C VAL A 257 -2.62 -3.00 -3.11
N TYR A 258 -3.49 -2.95 -2.11
CA TYR A 258 -4.68 -2.11 -2.09
C TYR A 258 -4.78 -1.45 -0.71
N PHE A 259 -4.76 -0.12 -0.70
CA PHE A 259 -4.71 0.68 0.53
C PHE A 259 -6.10 0.92 1.12
N ASP A 260 -7.15 0.78 0.33
CA ASP A 260 -8.53 0.77 0.79
C ASP A 260 -9.46 -0.03 -0.15
N GLY A 261 -10.70 -0.25 0.30
CA GLY A 261 -11.74 -0.93 -0.49
C GLY A 261 -12.24 -0.14 -1.70
N PRO A 262 -12.46 1.19 -1.62
CA PRO A 262 -12.87 2.00 -2.77
C PRO A 262 -11.92 1.95 -3.97
N ASP A 263 -10.60 2.03 -3.76
CA ASP A 263 -9.60 1.94 -4.83
C ASP A 263 -9.66 0.58 -5.54
N LEU A 264 -9.93 -0.46 -4.77
CA LEU A 264 -10.09 -1.82 -5.27
C LEU A 264 -11.36 -1.98 -6.12
N ILE A 265 -12.49 -1.38 -5.72
CA ILE A 265 -13.72 -1.34 -6.55
C ILE A 265 -13.46 -0.58 -7.85
N LYS A 266 -12.78 0.58 -7.76
CA LYS A 266 -12.42 1.37 -8.93
C LYS A 266 -11.55 0.57 -9.91
N TRP A 267 -10.62 -0.22 -9.42
CA TRP A 267 -9.82 -1.11 -10.26
C TRP A 267 -10.69 -2.11 -11.02
N PHE A 268 -11.70 -2.72 -10.38
CA PHE A 268 -12.63 -3.62 -11.06
C PHE A 268 -13.39 -2.93 -12.19
N ASP A 269 -13.91 -1.74 -11.94
CA ASP A 269 -14.70 -0.98 -12.91
C ASP A 269 -13.84 -0.56 -14.13
N GLU A 270 -12.55 -0.31 -13.93
CA GLU A 270 -11.64 0.15 -14.99
C GLU A 270 -10.94 -0.99 -15.76
N PHE A 271 -10.64 -2.11 -15.08
CA PHE A 271 -9.73 -3.13 -15.59
C PHE A 271 -10.28 -4.56 -15.57
N GLY A 272 -11.40 -4.85 -14.89
CA GLY A 272 -11.95 -6.20 -14.76
C GLY A 272 -12.87 -6.64 -15.93
N ASP A 273 -12.74 -7.90 -16.37
CA ASP A 273 -13.72 -8.64 -17.18
C ASP A 273 -14.55 -9.53 -16.23
N ILE A 274 -15.39 -8.90 -15.41
CA ILE A 274 -16.04 -9.54 -14.26
C ILE A 274 -17.54 -9.25 -14.27
N THR A 275 -18.34 -10.22 -13.85
CA THR A 275 -19.80 -10.09 -13.79
C THR A 275 -20.22 -9.22 -12.60
N GLU A 276 -21.39 -8.60 -12.71
CA GLU A 276 -21.93 -7.78 -11.62
C GLU A 276 -22.13 -8.58 -10.32
N GLU A 277 -22.44 -9.89 -10.42
CA GLU A 277 -22.59 -10.71 -9.20
C GLU A 277 -21.28 -10.84 -8.43
N VAL A 278 -20.17 -11.07 -9.16
CA VAL A 278 -18.84 -11.15 -8.56
C VAL A 278 -18.44 -9.80 -7.97
N ARG A 279 -18.77 -8.69 -8.67
CA ARG A 279 -18.55 -7.33 -8.17
C ARG A 279 -19.28 -7.08 -6.86
N VAL A 280 -20.55 -7.45 -6.77
CA VAL A 280 -21.34 -7.31 -5.53
C VAL A 280 -20.75 -8.15 -4.39
N GLU A 281 -20.40 -9.42 -4.65
CA GLU A 281 -19.73 -10.26 -3.65
C GLU A 281 -18.43 -9.60 -3.15
N PHE A 282 -17.68 -8.99 -4.06
CA PHE A 282 -16.44 -8.30 -3.75
C PHE A 282 -16.67 -7.07 -2.86
N VAL A 283 -17.66 -6.24 -3.20
CA VAL A 283 -18.07 -5.08 -2.38
C VAL A 283 -18.52 -5.54 -1.00
N ASP A 284 -19.33 -6.60 -0.91
CA ASP A 284 -19.80 -7.14 0.36
C ASP A 284 -18.65 -7.64 1.23
N TYR A 285 -17.60 -8.22 0.63
CA TYR A 285 -16.46 -8.74 1.37
C TYR A 285 -15.53 -7.63 1.90
N PHE A 286 -15.22 -6.62 1.08
CA PHE A 286 -14.21 -5.61 1.40
C PHE A 286 -14.78 -4.27 1.89
N CYS A 287 -16.06 -4.00 1.66
CA CYS A 287 -16.69 -2.70 1.90
C CYS A 287 -18.01 -2.78 2.70
N ALA A 288 -18.27 -3.88 3.40
CA ALA A 288 -19.49 -4.00 4.23
C ALA A 288 -19.67 -2.80 5.19
N ASP A 289 -20.79 -2.09 5.04
CA ASP A 289 -21.06 -0.83 5.77
C ASP A 289 -21.36 -1.05 7.27
N ASP A 290 -21.87 -2.23 7.64
CA ASP A 290 -22.42 -2.48 8.98
C ASP A 290 -21.34 -2.81 10.05
N LYS A 291 -20.13 -3.18 9.63
CA LYS A 291 -19.02 -3.54 10.52
C LYS A 291 -17.70 -3.12 9.87
N PRO A 292 -16.67 -2.73 10.66
CA PRO A 292 -15.35 -2.52 10.09
C PRO A 292 -14.93 -3.79 9.33
N PRO A 293 -14.48 -3.66 8.07
CA PRO A 293 -14.16 -4.82 7.26
C PRO A 293 -13.04 -5.61 7.92
N LEU A 294 -13.10 -6.94 7.81
CA LEU A 294 -12.01 -7.82 8.27
C LEU A 294 -10.72 -7.47 7.51
N VAL A 295 -10.86 -7.17 6.22
CA VAL A 295 -9.79 -6.79 5.31
C VAL A 295 -10.10 -5.41 4.74
N GLY A 296 -9.63 -4.35 5.40
CA GLY A 296 -9.78 -2.97 4.93
C GLY A 296 -8.68 -2.54 3.97
N SER A 297 -7.48 -3.12 4.12
CA SER A 297 -6.35 -2.97 3.20
C SER A 297 -5.48 -4.22 3.25
N PHE A 298 -4.81 -4.55 2.14
CA PHE A 298 -3.97 -5.74 2.07
C PHE A 298 -2.85 -5.65 1.03
N VAL A 299 -1.85 -6.50 1.21
CA VAL A 299 -0.78 -6.78 0.26
C VAL A 299 -0.68 -8.28 0.02
N SER A 300 -0.62 -8.66 -1.25
CA SER A 300 -0.50 -10.04 -1.73
C SER A 300 0.88 -10.22 -2.35
N ILE A 301 1.70 -11.09 -1.78
CA ILE A 301 3.08 -11.32 -2.21
C ILE A 301 3.20 -12.76 -2.73
N PRO A 302 3.63 -12.97 -3.98
CA PRO A 302 3.80 -14.31 -4.51
C PRO A 302 5.00 -15.03 -3.86
N LEU A 303 4.83 -16.33 -3.63
CA LEU A 303 5.85 -17.22 -3.10
C LEU A 303 6.48 -17.99 -4.27
N ILE A 304 7.60 -17.49 -4.76
CA ILE A 304 8.35 -18.02 -5.92
C ILE A 304 9.75 -18.41 -5.44
N ARG A 305 10.21 -19.62 -5.77
CA ARG A 305 11.51 -20.17 -5.33
C ARG A 305 12.66 -19.43 -6.01
N SER A 306 12.57 -19.21 -7.31
CA SER A 306 13.54 -18.48 -8.12
C SER A 306 12.87 -17.28 -8.78
N GLU A 307 13.20 -16.08 -8.32
CA GLU A 307 12.78 -14.84 -8.99
C GLU A 307 13.38 -14.68 -10.40
N THR A 308 14.40 -15.48 -10.75
CA THR A 308 15.08 -15.40 -12.05
C THR A 308 14.47 -16.28 -13.12
N ASP A 309 13.61 -17.23 -12.74
CA ASP A 309 12.94 -18.10 -13.69
C ASP A 309 11.55 -17.56 -14.03
N GLU A 310 11.45 -16.93 -15.20
CA GLU A 310 10.18 -16.39 -15.72
C GLU A 310 9.10 -17.46 -15.92
N ASN A 311 9.47 -18.74 -16.02
CA ASN A 311 8.51 -19.84 -16.18
C ASN A 311 8.04 -20.41 -14.84
N GLU A 312 8.71 -20.10 -13.74
CA GLU A 312 8.38 -20.69 -12.45
C GLU A 312 7.00 -20.23 -11.97
N VAL A 313 6.13 -21.20 -11.69
CA VAL A 313 4.78 -20.93 -11.16
C VAL A 313 4.89 -20.74 -9.64
N PRO A 314 4.30 -19.66 -9.08
CA PRO A 314 4.29 -19.49 -7.62
C PRO A 314 3.66 -20.71 -6.93
N ILE A 315 4.20 -21.13 -5.77
CA ILE A 315 3.61 -22.22 -4.98
C ILE A 315 2.40 -21.75 -4.16
N GLY A 316 2.23 -20.44 -4.03
CA GLY A 316 1.16 -19.81 -3.28
C GLY A 316 1.39 -18.31 -3.15
N ILE A 317 0.51 -17.68 -2.36
CA ILE A 317 0.52 -16.25 -2.05
C ILE A 317 0.50 -16.08 -0.55
N VAL A 318 1.37 -15.22 -0.01
CA VAL A 318 1.21 -14.70 1.36
C VAL A 318 0.43 -13.39 1.28
N ASN A 319 -0.69 -13.35 1.98
CA ASN A 319 -1.53 -12.16 2.12
C ASN A 319 -1.29 -11.56 3.49
N ILE A 320 -1.00 -10.26 3.56
CA ILE A 320 -0.91 -9.51 4.81
C ILE A 320 -1.99 -8.43 4.75
N HIS A 321 -2.82 -8.34 5.76
CA HIS A 321 -3.95 -7.43 5.77
C HIS A 321 -4.15 -6.74 7.11
N SER A 322 -4.91 -5.65 7.06
CA SER A 322 -5.34 -4.85 8.19
C SER A 322 -6.81 -4.46 7.99
N PRO A 323 -7.63 -4.42 9.06
CA PRO A 323 -9.01 -3.93 8.98
C PRO A 323 -9.07 -2.41 8.76
N LYS A 324 -7.94 -1.70 8.91
CA LYS A 324 -7.81 -0.26 8.66
C LYS A 324 -7.17 0.01 7.30
N PRO A 325 -7.46 1.16 6.68
CA PRO A 325 -6.81 1.58 5.45
C PRO A 325 -5.32 1.88 5.65
N ASP A 326 -4.64 2.11 4.53
CA ASP A 326 -3.27 2.57 4.42
C ASP A 326 -2.26 1.65 5.11
N LEU A 327 -2.34 0.33 4.88
CA LEU A 327 -1.25 -0.54 5.34
C LEU A 327 0.07 -0.08 4.72
N LEU A 328 1.16 -0.28 5.45
CA LEU A 328 2.51 0.06 5.00
C LEU A 328 2.57 1.54 4.57
N ARG A 329 1.95 2.41 5.38
CA ARG A 329 1.89 3.87 5.21
C ARG A 329 1.17 4.36 3.96
N GLY A 330 0.35 3.53 3.32
CA GLY A 330 -0.52 3.96 2.21
C GLY A 330 0.23 4.38 0.95
N ASN A 331 1.43 3.85 0.70
CA ASN A 331 2.20 4.17 -0.50
C ASN A 331 3.05 3.00 -1.01
N ASP A 332 3.25 2.96 -2.33
CA ASP A 332 3.92 1.86 -3.02
C ASP A 332 5.40 1.73 -2.63
N ASP A 333 6.11 2.85 -2.41
CA ASP A 333 7.53 2.83 -2.05
C ASP A 333 7.76 2.09 -0.72
N SER A 334 6.90 2.34 0.26
CA SER A 334 6.92 1.66 1.56
C SER A 334 6.65 0.15 1.41
N VAL A 335 5.72 -0.22 0.54
CA VAL A 335 5.43 -1.63 0.22
C VAL A 335 6.64 -2.29 -0.43
N ILE A 336 7.26 -1.66 -1.42
CA ILE A 336 8.46 -2.15 -2.10
C ILE A 336 9.60 -2.35 -1.10
N MET A 337 9.84 -1.37 -0.20
CA MET A 337 10.84 -1.49 0.85
C MET A 337 10.53 -2.66 1.79
N PHE A 338 9.29 -2.82 2.22
CA PHE A 338 8.86 -3.91 3.09
C PHE A 338 9.04 -5.29 2.42
N VAL A 339 8.63 -5.44 1.17
CA VAL A 339 8.76 -6.70 0.40
C VAL A 339 10.24 -7.05 0.22
N ASN A 340 11.08 -6.08 -0.13
CA ASN A 340 12.51 -6.32 -0.29
C ASN A 340 13.20 -6.68 1.03
N LEU A 341 12.85 -5.98 2.11
CA LEU A 341 13.38 -6.26 3.44
C LEU A 341 13.00 -7.67 3.91
N THR A 342 11.77 -8.10 3.66
CA THR A 342 11.25 -9.40 4.12
C THR A 342 11.62 -10.60 3.24
N ARG A 343 12.33 -10.37 2.13
CA ARG A 343 12.72 -11.44 1.19
C ARG A 343 13.40 -12.66 1.86
N PRO A 344 14.34 -12.53 2.81
CA PRO A 344 14.94 -13.70 3.47
C PRO A 344 13.92 -14.54 4.25
N VAL A 345 12.93 -13.88 4.86
CA VAL A 345 11.86 -14.56 5.60
C VAL A 345 10.90 -15.25 4.63
N ARG A 346 10.65 -14.65 3.45
CA ARG A 346 9.86 -15.27 2.38
C ARG A 346 10.49 -16.57 1.88
N ILE A 347 11.81 -16.61 1.74
CA ILE A 347 12.54 -17.82 1.33
C ILE A 347 12.35 -18.94 2.37
N MET A 348 12.49 -18.64 3.67
CA MET A 348 12.21 -19.63 4.72
C MET A 348 10.78 -20.15 4.66
N LEU A 349 9.81 -19.27 4.36
CA LEU A 349 8.42 -19.67 4.23
C LEU A 349 8.20 -20.62 3.05
N ILE A 350 8.87 -20.38 1.91
CA ILE A 350 8.81 -21.26 0.74
C ILE A 350 9.34 -22.65 1.09
N ASP A 351 10.48 -22.73 1.76
CA ASP A 351 11.08 -24.02 2.17
C ASP A 351 10.17 -24.76 3.16
N LEU A 352 9.63 -24.07 4.17
CA LEU A 352 8.70 -24.68 5.13
C LEU A 352 7.42 -25.20 4.47
N LEU A 353 6.91 -24.51 3.45
CA LEU A 353 5.74 -24.96 2.69
C LEU A 353 6.04 -26.18 1.82
N GLN A 354 7.26 -26.26 1.26
CA GLN A 354 7.70 -27.45 0.52
C GLN A 354 7.82 -28.65 1.46
N GLU A 355 8.45 -28.46 2.62
CA GLU A 355 8.56 -29.51 3.64
C GLU A 355 7.18 -29.97 4.15
N LEU A 356 6.27 -29.02 4.40
CA LEU A 356 4.89 -29.33 4.78
C LEU A 356 4.19 -30.19 3.72
N ARG A 357 4.37 -29.82 2.44
CA ARG A 357 3.81 -30.55 1.32
C ARG A 357 4.34 -31.97 1.27
N GLU A 358 5.65 -32.18 1.35
CA GLU A 358 6.27 -33.52 1.33
C GLU A 358 5.70 -34.42 2.44
N HIS A 359 5.61 -33.91 3.67
CA HIS A 359 5.00 -34.62 4.79
C HIS A 359 3.52 -34.98 4.60
N GLU A 360 2.76 -34.08 3.98
CA GLU A 360 1.33 -34.27 3.72
C GLU A 360 1.06 -35.29 2.59
N PHE A 361 1.95 -35.38 1.60
CA PHE A 361 1.89 -36.36 0.51
C PHE A 361 2.25 -37.77 1.01
N ASP A 362 3.28 -37.91 1.83
CA ASP A 362 3.70 -39.22 2.38
C ASP A 362 2.64 -39.84 3.31
N GLY A 363 1.76 -39.02 3.88
CA GLY A 363 0.69 -39.45 4.79
C GLY A 363 -0.68 -39.72 4.15
N ASN A 364 -0.84 -39.60 2.83
CA ASN A 364 -2.16 -39.54 2.15
C ASN A 364 -3.11 -38.46 2.73
N ASN A 365 -2.58 -37.45 3.42
CA ASN A 365 -3.35 -36.52 4.25
C ASN A 365 -3.38 -35.08 3.73
N PHE A 366 -2.72 -34.77 2.60
CA PHE A 366 -2.68 -33.41 2.04
C PHE A 366 -4.05 -32.75 1.92
N TRP A 367 -5.09 -33.55 1.64
CA TRP A 367 -6.45 -33.05 1.49
C TRP A 367 -7.37 -33.27 2.71
N SER A 368 -6.97 -34.07 3.69
CA SER A 368 -7.84 -34.48 4.82
C SER A 368 -7.86 -33.48 5.99
N VAL A 369 -6.89 -32.56 6.06
CA VAL A 369 -6.73 -31.61 7.19
C VAL A 369 -7.78 -30.49 7.20
N ASN A 370 -8.59 -30.38 6.14
CA ASN A 370 -9.47 -29.23 5.90
C ASN A 370 -10.97 -29.57 5.75
N GLN A 371 -11.38 -30.80 6.08
CA GLN A 371 -12.79 -31.12 6.43
C GLN A 371 -13.01 -30.84 7.91
#